data_AF-X0WLB8-F1
#
_entry.id   AF-X0WLB8-F1
#
_cell.length_a   1.000
_cell.length_b   1.000
_cell.length_c   1.000
_cell.angle_alpha   90.00
_cell.angle_beta   90.00
_cell.angle_gamma   90.00
#
_symmetry.space_group_name_H-M   'P 1'
#
loop_
_entity.id
_entity.type
_entity.pdbx_description
1 polymer ?
#
loop_
_entity_poly.entity_id
_entity_poly.type
_entity_poly.pdbx_seq_one_letter_code
_entity_poly.pdbx_strand_id
1 'polypeptide(L)'
;MRDAAPPSGPVSLSVSGEPMGSSRLARALRQDAYNGWMAGITPGLVDIVRDFLVVDQAMRSLLERYRSGTLRFEEVRDGIAADEGSALFRLKERCHALFRLGKGAPHVARPREVLFDLAVGSLFHETMKVRENFYQREIYGPRVRALR
;
A
#
# COMPACT_ATOMS: atom_id res chain seq x y z
N MET A 1 42.01 -47.06 -32.21
CA MET A 1 40.98 -48.09 -32.41
C MET A 1 40.18 -48.19 -31.12
N ARG A 2 38.87 -47.92 -31.20
CA ARG A 2 37.82 -47.76 -30.17
C ARG A 2 37.23 -46.34 -30.08
N ASP A 3 36.41 -46.06 -31.10
CA ASP A 3 35.01 -45.59 -31.04
C ASP A 3 34.56 -44.68 -29.90
N ALA A 4 34.28 -43.42 -30.24
CA ALA A 4 33.34 -42.57 -29.53
C ALA A 4 32.30 -42.07 -30.54
N ALA A 5 31.17 -42.77 -30.62
CA ALA A 5 29.98 -42.31 -31.31
C ALA A 5 29.10 -41.52 -30.31
N PRO A 6 28.64 -40.31 -30.64
CA PRO A 6 27.63 -39.62 -29.82
C PRO A 6 26.23 -40.18 -30.14
N PRO A 7 25.36 -40.42 -29.15
CA PRO A 7 23.96 -40.73 -29.44
C PRO A 7 23.23 -39.47 -29.93
N SER A 8 22.86 -39.50 -31.20
CA SER A 8 21.85 -38.67 -31.84
C SER A 8 20.44 -39.09 -31.39
N GLY A 9 19.70 -38.16 -30.78
CA GLY A 9 18.27 -38.29 -30.55
C GLY A 9 17.70 -37.03 -29.90
N PRO A 10 16.65 -36.39 -30.46
CA PRO A 10 16.00 -35.26 -29.79
C PRO A 10 15.10 -35.79 -28.68
N VAL A 11 15.39 -35.43 -27.42
CA VAL A 11 14.44 -35.60 -26.32
C VAL A 11 13.43 -34.46 -26.41
N SER A 12 12.26 -34.77 -26.97
CA SER A 12 11.09 -33.88 -27.00
C SER A 12 10.46 -33.82 -25.60
N LEU A 13 10.86 -32.83 -24.79
CA LEU A 13 10.12 -32.45 -23.59
C LEU A 13 9.01 -31.47 -23.98
N SER A 14 7.80 -32.00 -24.11
CA SER A 14 6.55 -31.25 -24.26
C SER A 14 6.32 -30.38 -23.02
N VAL A 15 6.76 -29.12 -23.07
CA VAL A 15 6.25 -28.08 -22.17
C VAL A 15 4.91 -27.64 -22.74
N SER A 16 3.82 -28.13 -22.15
CA SER A 16 2.48 -27.58 -22.36
C SER A 16 2.40 -26.21 -21.69
N GLY A 17 3.02 -25.21 -22.33
CA GLY A 17 2.83 -23.81 -22.03
C GLY A 17 1.77 -23.26 -22.97
N GLU A 18 0.56 -23.04 -22.45
CA GLU A 18 -0.45 -22.20 -23.11
C GLU A 18 0.21 -20.91 -23.65
N PRO A 19 -0.06 -20.50 -24.91
CA PRO A 19 0.58 -19.31 -25.45
C PRO A 19 0.13 -18.07 -24.68
N MET A 20 1.05 -17.47 -23.92
CA MET A 20 0.83 -16.14 -23.34
C MET A 20 0.58 -15.16 -24.49
N GLY A 21 -0.67 -14.70 -24.62
CA GLY A 21 -1.08 -13.78 -25.67
C GLY A 21 -0.18 -12.54 -25.74
N SER A 22 0.13 -12.11 -26.97
CA SER A 22 1.05 -11.01 -27.32
C SER A 22 0.87 -9.72 -26.49
N SER A 23 -0.35 -9.46 -26.01
CA SER A 23 -0.70 -8.34 -25.12
C SER A 23 -0.09 -8.45 -23.70
N ARG A 24 0.02 -9.66 -23.15
CA ARG A 24 0.58 -9.91 -21.80
C ARG A 24 2.11 -9.81 -21.78
N LEU A 25 2.77 -10.30 -22.84
CA LEU A 25 4.22 -10.15 -23.02
C LEU A 25 4.60 -8.68 -23.24
N ALA A 26 3.84 -7.93 -24.05
CA ALA A 26 4.06 -6.50 -24.25
C ALA A 26 3.75 -5.64 -23.01
N ARG A 27 2.99 -6.17 -22.02
CA ARG A 27 2.75 -5.55 -20.71
C ARG A 27 3.87 -5.88 -19.73
N ALA A 28 4.31 -7.13 -19.68
CA ALA A 28 5.42 -7.56 -18.81
C ALA A 28 6.73 -6.85 -19.18
N LEU A 29 7.09 -6.81 -20.48
CA LEU A 29 8.31 -6.15 -20.95
C LEU A 29 8.28 -4.62 -20.75
N ARG A 30 7.09 -4.00 -20.78
CA ARG A 30 6.92 -2.59 -20.42
C ARG A 30 7.04 -2.34 -18.92
N GLN A 31 6.55 -3.27 -18.11
CA GLN A 31 6.68 -3.22 -16.67
C GLN A 31 8.14 -3.36 -16.25
N ASP A 32 8.89 -4.25 -16.88
CA ASP A 32 10.31 -4.47 -16.57
C ASP A 32 11.20 -3.30 -17.03
N ALA A 33 10.91 -2.70 -18.20
CA ALA A 33 11.58 -1.48 -18.66
C ALA A 33 11.25 -0.25 -17.78
N TYR A 34 10.01 -0.14 -17.29
CA TYR A 34 9.60 0.88 -16.32
C TYR A 34 10.30 0.69 -14.97
N ASN A 35 10.40 -0.56 -14.50
CA ASN A 35 11.10 -0.92 -13.27
C ASN A 35 12.61 -0.62 -13.36
N GLY A 36 13.22 -0.79 -14.53
CA GLY A 36 14.63 -0.46 -14.78
C GLY A 36 14.92 1.05 -14.85
N TRP A 37 14.02 1.85 -15.43
CA TRP A 37 14.18 3.31 -15.53
C TRP A 37 13.93 4.03 -14.19
N MET A 38 13.06 3.48 -13.33
CA MET A 38 12.77 4.02 -11.98
C MET A 38 13.88 3.75 -10.95
N ALA A 39 14.88 2.92 -11.26
CA ALA A 39 15.97 2.59 -10.32
C ALA A 39 16.91 3.77 -9.99
N GLY A 40 16.82 4.91 -10.69
CA GLY A 40 17.71 6.08 -10.51
C GLY A 40 17.11 7.31 -9.82
N ILE A 41 15.80 7.40 -9.64
CA ILE A 41 15.10 8.49 -8.93
C ILE A 41 14.29 7.83 -7.83
N THR A 42 14.69 7.93 -6.55
CA THR A 42 14.11 7.24 -5.37
C THR A 42 12.57 7.12 -5.44
N PRO A 43 12.00 6.04 -6.03
CA PRO A 43 10.59 6.00 -6.39
C PRO A 43 9.69 6.04 -5.16
N GLY A 44 10.18 5.43 -4.06
CA GLY A 44 9.45 5.36 -2.80
C GLY A 44 9.25 6.70 -2.11
N LEU A 45 10.17 7.66 -2.25
CA LEU A 45 10.06 8.93 -1.53
C LEU A 45 9.02 9.86 -2.17
N VAL A 46 8.99 9.94 -3.50
CA VAL A 46 7.98 10.73 -4.24
C VAL A 46 6.58 10.20 -3.93
N ASP A 47 6.44 8.88 -3.87
CA ASP A 47 5.21 8.19 -3.53
C ASP A 47 4.76 8.45 -2.08
N ILE A 48 5.69 8.46 -1.12
CA ILE A 48 5.44 8.86 0.28
C ILE A 48 4.96 10.30 0.35
N VAL A 49 5.64 11.23 -0.32
CA VAL A 49 5.25 12.65 -0.32
C VAL A 49 3.87 12.84 -0.94
N ARG A 50 3.58 12.15 -2.05
CA ARG A 50 2.27 12.18 -2.71
C ARG A 50 1.16 11.69 -1.78
N ASP A 51 1.32 10.50 -1.19
CA ASP A 51 0.31 9.97 -0.27
C ASP A 51 0.18 10.83 0.99
N PHE A 52 1.27 11.40 1.50
CA PHE A 52 1.24 12.34 2.63
C PHE A 52 0.37 13.56 2.34
N LEU A 53 0.52 14.18 1.17
CA LEU A 53 -0.31 15.34 0.79
C LEU A 53 -1.79 14.98 0.63
N VAL A 54 -2.08 13.80 0.07
CA VAL A 54 -3.46 13.29 -0.04
C VAL A 54 -4.07 13.07 1.35
N VAL A 55 -3.31 12.46 2.26
CA VAL A 55 -3.72 12.22 3.65
C VAL A 55 -3.93 13.54 4.39
N ASP A 56 -3.00 14.51 4.30
CA ASP A 56 -3.12 15.81 4.96
C ASP A 56 -4.36 16.58 4.49
N GLN A 57 -4.59 16.64 3.17
CA GLN A 57 -5.77 17.29 2.61
C GLN A 57 -7.07 16.63 3.12
N ALA A 58 -7.13 15.30 3.08
CA ALA A 58 -8.31 14.58 3.53
C ALA A 58 -8.54 14.76 5.04
N MET A 59 -7.47 14.73 5.87
CA MET A 59 -7.56 14.92 7.32
C MET A 59 -8.09 16.32 7.66
N ARG A 60 -7.61 17.35 6.96
CA ARG A 60 -8.12 18.73 7.11
C ARG A 60 -9.60 18.81 6.79
N SER A 61 -10.03 18.16 5.72
CA SER A 61 -11.44 18.14 5.31
C SER A 61 -12.34 17.39 6.30
N LEU A 62 -11.86 16.28 6.88
CA LEU A 62 -12.59 15.59 7.96
C LEU A 62 -12.69 16.44 9.22
N LEU A 63 -11.60 17.11 9.60
CA LEU A 63 -11.55 17.95 10.79
C LEU A 63 -12.44 19.19 10.65
N GLU A 64 -12.48 19.81 9.47
CA GLU A 64 -13.38 20.92 9.17
C GLU A 64 -14.85 20.49 9.30
N ARG A 65 -15.23 19.37 8.66
CA ARG A 65 -16.58 18.80 8.79
C ARG A 65 -16.94 18.41 10.22
N TYR A 66 -15.97 17.91 10.98
CA TYR A 66 -16.17 17.61 12.40
C TYR A 66 -16.47 18.90 13.19
N ARG A 67 -15.70 19.97 12.96
CA ARG A 67 -15.86 21.26 13.65
C ARG A 67 -17.16 21.97 13.28
N SER A 68 -17.64 21.83 12.04
CA SER A 68 -18.94 22.36 11.61
C SER A 68 -20.13 21.49 12.07
N GLY A 69 -19.88 20.32 12.65
CA GLY A 69 -20.93 19.37 13.05
C GLY A 69 -21.61 18.67 11.87
N THR A 70 -20.99 18.69 10.68
CA THR A 70 -21.56 18.11 9.45
C THR A 70 -20.91 16.79 9.05
N LEU A 71 -19.95 16.29 9.84
CA LEU A 71 -19.28 15.02 9.57
C LEU A 71 -20.25 13.85 9.73
N ARG A 72 -20.36 13.02 8.69
CA ARG A 72 -21.16 11.79 8.69
C ARG A 72 -20.28 10.54 8.83
N PHE A 73 -20.87 9.46 9.32
CA PHE A 73 -20.15 8.21 9.53
C PHE A 73 -19.56 7.65 8.24
N GLU A 74 -20.28 7.72 7.12
CA GLU A 74 -19.84 7.23 5.81
C GLU A 74 -18.55 7.91 5.38
N GLU A 75 -18.38 9.20 5.69
CA GLU A 75 -17.19 9.97 5.36
C GLU A 75 -15.97 9.52 6.19
N VAL A 76 -16.19 9.03 7.41
CA VAL A 76 -15.14 8.44 8.25
C VAL A 76 -14.85 6.99 7.82
N ARG A 77 -15.89 6.24 7.45
CA ARG A 77 -15.80 4.84 6.99
C ARG A 77 -15.01 4.72 5.68
N ASP A 78 -15.41 5.50 4.69
CA ASP A 78 -14.88 5.45 3.32
C ASP A 78 -13.70 6.42 3.14
N GLY A 79 -13.33 7.12 4.20
CA GLY A 79 -12.25 8.10 4.22
C GLY A 79 -10.86 7.47 4.30
N ILE A 80 -10.03 8.08 5.11
CA ILE A 80 -8.56 8.03 4.99
C ILE A 80 -7.96 6.66 5.33
N ALA A 81 -8.66 5.85 6.14
CA ALA A 81 -8.25 4.52 6.56
C ALA A 81 -9.33 3.46 6.25
N ALA A 82 -10.03 3.58 5.12
CA ALA A 82 -11.13 2.70 4.75
C ALA A 82 -10.68 1.22 4.69
N ASP A 83 -9.64 0.94 3.90
CA ASP A 83 -9.10 -0.39 3.63
C ASP A 83 -7.59 -0.35 3.32
N GLU A 84 -7.03 -1.49 2.92
CA GLU A 84 -5.63 -1.66 2.49
C GLU A 84 -5.29 -0.87 1.20
N GLY A 85 -6.29 -0.38 0.47
CA GLY A 85 -6.13 0.50 -0.68
C GLY A 85 -6.08 1.98 -0.31
N SER A 86 -6.42 2.36 0.93
CA SER A 86 -6.52 3.77 1.36
C SER A 86 -5.18 4.51 1.37
N ALA A 87 -5.21 5.83 1.18
CA ALA A 87 -4.00 6.63 1.09
C ALA A 87 -3.13 6.58 2.36
N LEU A 88 -3.75 6.53 3.55
CA LEU A 88 -3.00 6.42 4.81
C LEU A 88 -2.43 5.03 5.04
N PHE A 89 -3.13 3.97 4.60
CA PHE A 89 -2.57 2.62 4.63
C PHE A 89 -1.34 2.54 3.73
N ARG A 90 -1.43 2.99 2.48
CA ARG A 90 -0.28 3.01 1.56
C ARG A 90 0.87 3.85 2.09
N LEU A 91 0.57 5.02 2.65
CA LEU A 91 1.58 5.86 3.30
C LEU A 91 2.29 5.11 4.44
N LYS A 92 1.52 4.46 5.32
CA LYS A 92 2.05 3.65 6.43
C LYS A 92 2.94 2.53 5.92
N GLU A 93 2.50 1.76 4.94
CA GLU A 93 3.29 0.64 4.39
C GLU A 93 4.57 1.12 3.72
N ARG A 94 4.52 2.23 2.96
CA ARG A 94 5.69 2.80 2.31
C ARG A 94 6.69 3.37 3.31
N CYS A 95 6.22 4.09 4.33
CA CYS A 95 7.06 4.55 5.43
C CYS A 95 7.69 3.37 6.18
N HIS A 96 6.94 2.31 6.43
CA HIS A 96 7.42 1.11 7.09
C HIS A 96 8.50 0.39 6.29
N ALA A 97 8.28 0.21 4.99
CA ALA A 97 9.23 -0.45 4.10
C ALA A 97 10.53 0.36 3.93
N LEU A 98 10.42 1.70 3.89
CA LEU A 98 11.56 2.57 3.65
C LEU A 98 12.33 2.85 4.94
N PHE A 99 11.66 3.23 6.02
CA PHE A 99 12.29 3.83 7.21
C PHE A 99 12.41 2.91 8.43
N ARG A 100 11.87 1.69 8.41
CA ARG A 100 11.98 0.80 9.57
C ARG A 100 13.37 0.20 9.71
N LEU A 101 13.89 0.22 10.93
CA LEU A 101 15.17 -0.39 11.30
C LEU A 101 15.08 -1.92 11.15
N GLY A 102 15.86 -2.49 10.23
CA GLY A 102 15.92 -3.94 10.03
C GLY A 102 16.93 -4.39 8.97
N LYS A 103 17.35 -5.67 9.05
CA LYS A 103 18.16 -6.30 8.00
C LYS A 103 17.28 -6.47 6.75
N GLY A 104 17.55 -5.70 5.70
CA GLY A 104 16.79 -5.72 4.45
C GLY A 104 16.15 -4.38 4.06
N ALA A 105 16.30 -3.33 4.88
CA ALA A 105 15.89 -1.99 4.47
C ALA A 105 16.76 -1.51 3.29
N PRO A 106 16.17 -0.86 2.27
CA PRO A 106 16.89 -0.39 1.09
C PRO A 106 17.88 0.74 1.40
N HIS A 107 17.76 1.39 2.57
CA HIS A 107 18.73 2.36 3.07
C HIS A 107 18.81 2.33 4.62
N VAL A 108 19.90 2.91 5.16
CA VAL A 108 20.05 3.08 6.61
C VAL A 108 19.21 4.27 7.06
N ALA A 109 18.11 3.98 7.77
CA ALA A 109 17.18 4.99 8.22
C ALA A 109 17.80 5.94 9.27
N ARG A 110 17.60 7.25 9.09
CA ARG A 110 18.00 8.28 10.06
C ARG A 110 16.99 8.33 11.21
N PRO A 111 17.36 8.81 12.42
CA PRO A 111 16.42 8.93 13.54
C PRO A 111 15.12 9.67 13.21
N ARG A 112 15.19 10.73 12.38
CA ARG A 112 14.01 11.50 11.94
C ARG A 112 13.07 10.70 11.04
N GLU A 113 13.61 9.82 10.21
CA GLU A 113 12.86 8.95 9.30
C GLU A 113 12.13 7.86 10.10
N VAL A 114 12.80 7.27 11.09
CA VAL A 114 12.19 6.33 12.04
C VAL A 114 11.05 6.99 12.82
N LEU A 115 11.27 8.22 13.32
CA LEU A 115 10.22 8.98 13.99
C LEU A 115 9.02 9.26 13.07
N PHE A 116 9.27 9.50 11.78
CA PHE A 116 8.22 9.69 10.80
C PHE A 116 7.41 8.41 10.54
N ASP A 117 8.06 7.24 10.39
CA ASP A 117 7.36 5.94 10.33
C ASP A 117 6.46 5.73 11.56
N LEU A 118 7.00 5.95 12.76
CA LEU A 118 6.25 5.81 13.99
C LEU A 118 5.04 6.77 14.04
N ALA A 119 5.22 8.03 13.68
CA ALA A 119 4.14 9.01 13.67
C ALA A 119 3.02 8.64 12.67
N VAL A 120 3.38 8.22 11.47
CA VAL A 120 2.41 7.76 10.45
C VAL A 120 1.68 6.50 10.93
N GLY A 121 2.39 5.54 11.53
CA GLY A 121 1.79 4.34 12.11
C GLY A 121 0.80 4.67 13.24
N SER A 122 1.17 5.58 14.14
CA SER A 122 0.26 6.05 15.20
C SER A 122 -0.97 6.74 14.62
N LEU A 123 -0.80 7.60 13.61
CA LEU A 123 -1.92 8.28 12.93
C LEU A 123 -2.91 7.29 12.32
N PHE A 124 -2.41 6.23 11.67
CA PHE A 124 -3.25 5.16 11.14
C PHE A 124 -4.09 4.50 12.24
N HIS A 125 -3.46 4.09 13.35
CA HIS A 125 -4.18 3.44 14.45
C HIS A 125 -5.22 4.35 15.11
N GLU A 126 -4.90 5.63 15.33
CA GLU A 126 -5.86 6.58 15.89
C GLU A 126 -7.05 6.82 14.95
N THR A 127 -6.81 6.85 13.63
CA THR A 127 -7.91 6.95 12.65
C THR A 127 -8.84 5.74 12.71
N MET A 128 -8.29 4.53 12.90
CA MET A 128 -9.09 3.31 13.07
C MET A 128 -9.94 3.36 14.34
N LYS A 129 -9.40 3.88 15.45
CA LYS A 129 -10.16 4.08 16.70
C LYS A 129 -11.26 5.13 16.55
N VAL A 130 -10.98 6.24 15.86
CA VAL A 130 -11.98 7.28 15.58
C VAL A 130 -13.14 6.69 14.79
N ARG A 131 -12.86 5.90 13.75
CA ARG A 131 -13.89 5.23 12.95
C ARG A 131 -14.77 4.32 13.80
N GLU A 132 -14.17 3.49 14.65
CA GLU A 132 -14.90 2.60 15.55
C GLU A 132 -15.77 3.39 16.54
N ASN A 133 -15.22 4.42 17.19
CA ASN A 133 -15.97 5.27 18.11
C ASN A 133 -17.16 5.97 17.43
N PHE A 134 -16.98 6.43 16.19
CA PHE A 134 -18.05 7.07 15.44
C PHE A 134 -19.15 6.08 15.07
N TYR A 135 -18.79 4.86 14.65
CA TYR A 135 -19.74 3.77 14.41
C TYR A 135 -20.57 3.45 15.66
N GLN A 136 -19.92 3.32 16.81
CA GLN A 136 -20.61 3.05 18.08
C GLN A 136 -21.59 4.17 18.45
N ARG A 137 -21.21 5.44 18.25
CA ARG A 137 -22.09 6.58 18.55
C ARG A 137 -23.31 6.65 17.62
N GLU A 138 -23.10 6.53 16.32
CA GLU A 138 -24.14 6.71 15.30
C GLU A 138 -25.06 5.49 15.16
N ILE A 139 -24.50 4.28 15.24
CA ILE A 139 -25.25 3.04 14.96
C ILE A 139 -25.68 2.34 16.24
N TYR A 140 -24.77 2.14 17.20
CA TYR A 140 -25.11 1.44 18.44
C TYR A 140 -25.83 2.33 19.46
N GLY A 141 -25.47 3.62 19.53
CA GLY A 141 -26.12 4.58 20.43
C GLY A 141 -27.64 4.59 20.35
N PRO A 142 -28.26 4.76 19.16
CA PRO A 142 -29.71 4.71 19.00
C PRO A 142 -30.31 3.36 19.40
N ARG A 143 -29.67 2.24 19.03
CA ARG A 143 -30.14 0.89 19.34
C ARG A 143 -30.18 0.66 20.85
N VAL A 144 -29.13 1.06 21.57
CA VAL A 144 -29.07 0.93 23.03
C VAL A 144 -30.13 1.81 23.70
N ARG A 145 -30.39 3.03 23.19
CA ARG A 145 -31.46 3.89 23.73
C ARG A 145 -32.85 3.29 23.52
N ALA A 146 -33.08 2.57 22.43
CA ALA A 146 -34.36 1.91 22.15
C ALA A 146 -34.63 0.67 23.03
N LEU A 147 -33.63 0.18 23.78
CA LEU A 147 -33.78 -0.91 24.76
C LEU A 147 -34.19 -0.41 26.15
N ARG A 148 -34.28 0.90 26.36
CA ARG A 148 -34.75 1.53 27.60
C ARG A 148 -36.23 1.87 27.50
#